data_AF-A0AA43MCV7-F1
#
_entry.id   AF-A0AA43MCV7-F1
#
_cell.length_a   1.000
_cell.length_b   1.000
_cell.length_c   1.000
_cell.angle_alpha   90.00
_cell.angle_beta   90.00
_cell.angle_gamma   90.00
#
_symmetry.space_group_name_H-M   'P 1'
#
loop_
_entity.id
_entity.type
_entity.pdbx_description
1 polymer ?
#
loop_
_entity_poly.entity_id
_entity_poly.type
_entity_poly.pdbx_seq_one_letter_code
_entity_poly.pdbx_strand_id
1 'polypeptide(L)' 'MNDSTTIVMGIIAMLLPVFAGRLVWRRFDQYFGRNDEAYQDTLPYFLKKIGATALLAFVLLWIGMGVVFNTQ' A
#
# COMPACT_ATOMS: atom_id res chain seq x y z
N MET A 1 7.93 -20.98 -17.15
CA MET A 1 6.82 -20.11 -16.69
C MET A 1 5.84 -19.98 -17.84
N ASN A 2 4.56 -20.28 -17.65
CA ASN A 2 3.58 -20.16 -18.73
C ASN A 2 3.18 -18.67 -18.80
N ASP A 3 3.10 -18.06 -19.98
CA ASP A 3 2.79 -16.63 -20.13
C ASP A 3 1.54 -16.21 -19.33
N SER A 4 0.56 -17.10 -19.20
CA SER A 4 -0.64 -16.91 -18.38
C SER A 4 -0.36 -16.69 -16.89
N THR A 5 0.63 -17.36 -16.29
CA THR A 5 0.98 -17.21 -14.88
C THR A 5 1.62 -15.86 -14.60
N THR A 6 2.51 -15.41 -15.51
CA THR A 6 3.16 -14.09 -15.43
C THR A 6 2.15 -12.95 -15.51
N ILE A 7 1.17 -13.07 -16.42
CA ILE A 7 0.09 -12.08 -16.57
C ILE A 7 -0.75 -11.99 -15.29
N VAL A 8 -1.15 -13.13 -14.71
CA VAL A 8 -1.94 -13.16 -13.47
C VAL A 8 -1.16 -12.56 -12.29
N MET A 9 0.12 -12.89 -12.14
CA MET A 9 0.97 -12.31 -11.09
C MET A 9 1.15 -10.80 -11.27
N GLY A 10 1.30 -10.31 -12.51
CA GLY A 10 1.39 -8.88 -12.80
C GLY A 10 0.13 -8.11 -12.40
N ILE A 11 -1.06 -8.66 -12.70
CA ILE A 11 -2.33 -8.07 -12.29
C ILE A 11 -2.44 -8.01 -10.76
N ILE A 12 -2.09 -9.11 -10.08
CA ILE A 12 -2.09 -9.14 -8.61
C ILE A 12 -1.12 -8.10 -8.07
N ALA A 13 0.10 -8.02 -8.60
CA ALA A 13 1.11 -7.05 -8.17
C ALA A 13 0.69 -5.58 -8.37
N MET A 14 -0.16 -5.28 -9.36
CA MET A 14 -0.73 -3.93 -9.53
C MET A 14 -1.91 -3.64 -8.59
N LEU A 15 -2.73 -4.63 -8.27
CA LEU A 15 -3.93 -4.45 -7.42
C LEU A 15 -3.61 -4.45 -5.92
N LEU A 16 -2.62 -5.23 -5.51
CA LEU A 16 -2.24 -5.43 -4.11
C LEU A 16 -1.80 -4.13 -3.39
N PRO A 17 -1.02 -3.22 -4.01
CA PRO A 17 -0.66 -1.93 -3.43
C PRO A 17 -1.87 -1.02 -3.21
N VAL A 18 -2.83 -1.03 -4.13
CA VAL A 18 -4.06 -0.22 -4.03
C VAL A 18 -4.92 -0.71 -2.86
N PHE A 19 -5.09 -2.03 -2.75
CA PHE A 19 -5.87 -2.63 -1.67
C PHE A 19 -5.19 -2.43 -0.30
N ALA A 20 -3.87 -2.64 -0.24
CA ALA A 20 -3.09 -2.38 0.96
C ALA A 20 -3.12 -0.91 1.38
N GLY A 21 -3.03 0.03 0.43
CA GLY A 21 -3.17 1.47 0.72
C GLY A 21 -4.51 1.79 1.38
N ARG A 22 -5.61 1.22 0.88
CA ARG A 22 -6.94 1.37 1.49
C ARG A 22 -7.03 0.77 2.90
N LEU A 23 -6.40 -0.38 3.13
CA LEU A 23 -6.31 -1.03 4.44
C LEU A 23 -5.51 -0.19 5.44
N VAL A 24 -4.36 0.33 5.01
CA VAL A 24 -3.51 1.22 5.79
C VAL A 24 -4.30 2.46 6.18
N TRP A 25 -5.03 3.09 5.27
CA TRP A 25 -5.85 4.26 5.59
C TRP A 25 -6.88 3.98 6.67
N ARG A 26 -7.62 2.86 6.57
CA ARG A 26 -8.60 2.45 7.58
C ARG A 26 -7.97 2.15 8.94
N ARG A 27 -6.86 1.42 8.95
CA ARG A 27 -6.11 1.11 10.18
C ARG A 27 -5.52 2.37 10.79
N PHE A 28 -4.96 3.28 9.99
CA PHE A 28 -4.34 4.51 10.45
C PHE A 28 -5.37 5.43 11.10
N ASP A 29 -6.55 5.59 10.50
CA ASP A 29 -7.66 6.32 11.14
C ASP A 29 -8.12 5.68 12.44
N GLN A 30 -8.16 4.34 12.52
CA GLN A 30 -8.54 3.66 13.77
C GLN A 30 -7.51 3.84 14.89
N TYR A 31 -6.21 3.82 14.57
CA TYR A 31 -5.13 3.92 15.56
C TYR A 31 -4.84 5.37 15.99
N PHE A 32 -4.91 6.33 15.06
CA PHE A 32 -4.57 7.73 15.33
C PHE A 32 -5.77 8.67 15.40
N GLY A 33 -6.92 8.30 14.84
CA GLY A 33 -8.11 9.15 14.84
C GLY A 33 -8.95 9.09 16.12
N ARG A 34 -8.74 8.09 16.99
CA ARG A 34 -9.64 7.79 18.11
C ARG A 34 -9.57 8.75 19.31
N ASN A 35 -8.59 9.66 19.36
CA ASN A 35 -8.39 10.56 20.51
C ASN A 35 -8.18 12.04 20.13
N ASP A 36 -8.14 12.39 18.84
CA ASP A 36 -7.70 13.72 18.44
C ASP A 36 -8.28 14.13 17.07
N GLU A 37 -9.62 14.27 17.02
CA GLU A 37 -10.35 14.67 15.82
C GLU A 37 -9.88 16.03 15.28
N ALA A 38 -9.48 16.95 16.17
CA ALA A 38 -8.89 18.25 15.80
C ALA A 38 -7.50 18.13 15.12
N TYR A 39 -6.77 17.04 15.40
CA TYR A 39 -5.47 16.75 14.79
C TYR A 39 -5.60 16.02 13.44
N GLN A 40 -6.77 15.45 13.13
CA GLN A 40 -6.99 14.75 11.85
C GLN A 40 -6.98 15.72 10.65
N ASP A 41 -7.41 16.97 10.85
CA ASP A 41 -7.45 18.00 9.80
C ASP A 41 -6.14 18.78 9.66
N THR A 42 -5.09 18.43 10.40
CA THR A 42 -3.81 19.12 10.30
C THR A 42 -2.96 18.58 9.15
N LEU A 43 -2.34 19.50 8.40
CA LEU A 43 -1.37 19.20 7.34
C LEU A 43 -0.31 18.12 7.72
N PRO A 44 0.31 18.14 8.91
CA PRO A 44 1.26 17.10 9.31
C PRO A 44 0.64 15.70 9.45
N TYR A 45 -0.60 15.59 9.91
CA TYR A 45 -1.30 14.31 9.99
C TYR A 45 -1.54 13.73 8.59
N PHE A 46 -2.00 14.58 7.67
CA PHE A 46 -2.21 14.19 6.29
C PHE A 46 -0.91 13.75 5.60
N LEU A 47 0.18 14.50 5.78
CA LEU A 47 1.51 14.12 5.28
C LEU A 47 1.98 12.79 5.86
N LYS A 48 1.77 12.56 7.16
CA LYS A 48 2.14 11.29 7.82
C LYS A 48 1.32 10.11 7.27
N LYS A 49 0.02 10.31 7.01
CA LYS A 49 -0.89 9.31 6.43
C LYS A 49 -0.49 8.95 4.99
N ILE A 50 -0.21 9.94 4.15
CA ILE A 50 0.28 9.72 2.78
C ILE A 50 1.68 9.10 2.78
N GLY A 51 2.59 9.60 3.61
CA GLY A 51 3.95 9.06 3.72
C GLY A 51 3.97 7.59 4.12
N ALA A 52 3.16 7.19 5.12
CA ALA A 52 3.00 5.80 5.51
C ALA A 52 2.42 4.95 4.37
N THR A 53 1.42 5.47 3.66
CA THR A 53 0.79 4.78 2.52
C THR A 53 1.78 4.60 1.36
N ALA A 54 2.54 5.64 1.03
CA ALA A 54 3.51 5.64 -0.05
C ALA A 54 4.67 4.68 0.25
N LEU A 55 5.21 4.69 1.47
CA LEU A 55 6.25 3.74 1.89
C LEU A 55 5.76 2.30 1.79
N LEU A 56 4.56 2.02 2.28
CA LEU A 56 4.02 0.67 2.29
C LEU A 56 3.67 0.18 0.88
N ALA A 57 3.10 1.06 0.04
CA ALA A 57 2.88 0.79 -1.37
C ALA A 57 4.19 0.55 -2.13
N PHE A 58 5.25 1.32 -1.83
CA PHE A 58 6.57 1.15 -2.43
C PHE A 58 7.18 -0.20 -2.07
N VAL A 59 7.12 -0.60 -0.80
CA VAL A 59 7.59 -1.93 -0.35
C VAL A 59 6.80 -3.06 -1.02
N LEU A 60 5.49 -2.94 -1.14
CA LEU A 60 4.66 -3.97 -1.79
C LEU A 60 4.91 -4.06 -3.30
N LEU A 61 5.10 -2.92 -3.97
CA LEU A 61 5.51 -2.90 -5.38
C LEU A 61 6.89 -3.53 -5.55
N TRP A 62 7.84 -3.19 -4.69
CA TRP A 62 9.18 -3.77 -4.70
C TRP A 62 9.14 -5.29 -4.57
N ILE A 63 8.39 -5.80 -3.59
CA ILE A 63 8.22 -7.24 -3.38
C ILE A 63 7.50 -7.87 -4.58
N GLY A 64 6.44 -7.24 -5.09
CA GLY A 64 5.69 -7.74 -6.25
C GLY A 64 6.56 -7.85 -7.50
N MET A 65 7.36 -6.83 -7.80
CA MET A 65 8.33 -6.85 -8.90
C MET A 65 9.40 -7.91 -8.64
N GLY A 66 9.94 -8.00 -7.43
CA GLY A 66 10.90 -9.03 -7.05
C GLY A 66 10.36 -10.44 -7.28
N VAL A 67 9.12 -10.72 -6.90
CA VAL A 67 8.47 -12.01 -7.14
C VAL A 67 8.29 -12.27 -8.63
N VAL A 68 7.79 -11.31 -9.41
CA VAL A 68 7.55 -11.47 -10.85
C VAL A 68 8.85 -11.70 -11.64
N PHE A 69 9.92 -10.97 -11.31
CA PHE A 69 11.18 -11.00 -12.06
C PHE A 69 12.19 -12.03 -11.56
N ASN A 70 12.13 -12.44 -10.28
CA ASN A 70 13.03 -13.47 -9.73
C ASN A 70 12.55 -14.90 -10.00
N THR A 71 11.37 -15.08 -10.59
CA THR A 71 10.88 -16.39 -11.07
C THR A 71 11.19 -16.67 -12.55
N GLN A 72 11.94 -15.78 -13.23
CA GLN A 72 12.63 -16.09 -14.49
C GLN A 72 14.01 -16.68 -14.21
#